data_AF-A0A3A5RQ84-F1
#
_entry.id   AF-A0A3A5RQ84-F1
#
_cell.length_a   1.000
_cell.length_b   1.000
_cell.length_c   1.000
_cell.angle_alpha   90.00
_cell.angle_beta   90.00
_cell.angle_gamma   90.00
#
_symmetry.space_group_name_H-M   'P 1'
#
loop_
_entity.id
_entity.type
_entity.pdbx_description
1 polymer ?
#
loop_
_entity_poly.entity_id
_entity_poly.type
_entity_poly.pdbx_seq_one_letter_code
_entity_poly.pdbx_strand_id
1 'polypeptide(L)' 'MTDEQRIRQRMIYVRHYFPGVNLDTISDEEFAMLSEEALWLHEQMLISRMPVPMSLPERTP' A
#
# COMPACT_ATOMS: atom_id res chain seq x y z
N MET A 1 -3.87 -17.38 1.67
CA MET A 1 -3.91 -16.22 2.59
C MET A 1 -5.19 -16.33 3.40
N THR A 2 -5.09 -16.42 4.72
CA THR A 2 -6.28 -16.49 5.60
C THR A 2 -6.84 -15.08 5.84
N ASP A 3 -8.10 -15.00 6.26
CA ASP A 3 -8.72 -13.71 6.60
C ASP A 3 -7.97 -12.98 7.72
N GLU A 4 -7.46 -13.74 8.70
CA GLU A 4 -6.66 -13.19 9.79
C GLU A 4 -5.34 -12.59 9.30
N GLN A 5 -4.67 -13.25 8.34
CA GLN A 5 -3.47 -12.71 7.70
C GLN A 5 -3.79 -11.43 6.92
N ARG A 6 -4.94 -11.37 6.23
CA ARG A 6 -5.40 -10.18 5.50
C ARG A 6 -5.63 -9.01 6.44
N ILE A 7 -6.36 -9.22 7.54
CA ILE A 7 -6.64 -8.17 8.52
C ILE A 7 -5.34 -7.66 9.15
N ARG A 8 -4.43 -8.57 9.55
CA ARG A 8 -3.12 -8.18 10.09
C ARG A 8 -2.32 -7.33 9.10
N GLN A 9 -2.30 -7.68 7.82
CA GLN A 9 -1.63 -6.89 6.78
C GLN A 9 -2.26 -5.51 6.63
N ARG A 10 -3.60 -5.43 6.60
CA ARG A 10 -4.32 -4.16 6.51
C ARG A 10 -4.02 -3.24 7.70
N MET A 11 -3.96 -3.77 8.93
CA MET A 11 -3.54 -2.99 10.10
C MET A 11 -2.11 -2.47 9.97
N ILE A 12 -1.18 -3.25 9.41
CA ILE A 12 0.21 -2.81 9.19
C ILE A 12 0.25 -1.64 8.20
N TYR A 13 -0.50 -1.71 7.10
CA TYR A 13 -0.54 -0.62 6.12
C TYR A 13 -1.14 0.65 6.72
N VAL A 14 -2.24 0.58 7.46
CA VAL A 14 -2.82 1.77 8.09
C VAL A 14 -1.81 2.42 9.05
N ARG A 15 -1.10 1.64 9.87
CA ARG A 15 -0.04 2.17 10.75
C ARG A 15 1.13 2.79 10.01
N HIS A 16 1.46 2.29 8.81
CA HIS A 16 2.58 2.79 8.02
C HIS A 16 2.26 4.10 7.30
N TYR A 17 1.09 4.20 6.66
CA TYR A 17 0.71 5.36 5.84
C TYR A 17 -0.05 6.44 6.62
N PHE A 18 -0.70 6.07 7.74
CA PHE A 18 -1.50 6.98 8.57
C PHE A 18 -1.08 6.90 10.05
N PRO A 19 0.16 7.30 10.41
CA PRO A 19 0.68 7.13 11.77
C PRO A 19 -0.08 7.90 12.85
N GLY A 20 -0.91 8.88 12.49
CA GLY A 20 -1.77 9.62 13.41
C GLY A 20 -3.11 8.94 13.73
N VAL A 21 -3.45 7.85 13.04
CA VAL A 21 -4.70 7.12 13.27
C VAL A 21 -4.53 6.15 14.43
N ASN A 22 -5.38 6.29 15.45
CA ASN A 22 -5.47 5.31 16.53
C ASN A 22 -6.50 4.23 16.16
N LEU A 23 -6.00 3.04 15.80
CA LEU A 23 -6.81 1.88 15.41
C LEU A 23 -7.77 1.39 16.50
N ASP A 24 -7.51 1.70 17.76
CA ASP A 24 -8.37 1.28 18.88
C ASP A 24 -9.61 2.18 19.04
N THR A 25 -9.68 3.29 18.29
CA THR A 25 -10.72 4.32 18.43
C THR A 25 -11.55 4.56 17.17
N ILE A 26 -11.10 4.08 16.01
CA ILE A 26 -11.84 4.25 14.76
C ILE A 26 -12.94 3.20 14.61
N SER A 27 -13.98 3.56 13.87
CA SER A 27 -15.05 2.65 13.47
C SER A 27 -14.58 1.64 12.41
N ASP A 28 -15.34 0.56 12.23
CA ASP A 28 -15.10 -0.43 11.18
C ASP A 28 -15.18 0.19 9.76
N GLU A 29 -16.03 1.20 9.57
CA GLU A 29 -16.19 1.92 8.30
C GLU A 29 -14.94 2.76 8.00
N GLU A 30 -14.46 3.53 8.98
CA GLU A 30 -13.21 4.28 8.86
C GLU A 30 -12.02 3.35 8.63
N PHE A 31 -11.96 2.22 9.33
CA PHE A 31 -10.93 1.20 9.10
C PHE A 31 -10.99 0.65 7.67
N ALA A 32 -12.19 0.31 7.17
CA ALA A 32 -12.36 -0.21 5.82
C ALA A 32 -11.82 0.77 4.78
N MET A 33 -12.24 2.05 4.86
CA MET A 33 -11.78 3.10 3.96
C MET A 33 -10.26 3.32 4.02
N LEU A 34 -9.72 3.53 5.22
CA LEU A 34 -8.29 3.78 5.40
C LEU A 34 -7.43 2.60 4.98
N SER A 35 -7.91 1.37 5.19
CA SER A 35 -7.16 0.17 4.83
C SER A 35 -7.08 -0.06 3.32
N GLU A 36 -8.09 0.35 2.56
CA GLU A 36 -8.05 0.35 1.09
C GLU A 36 -7.09 1.41 0.56
N GLU A 37 -7.14 2.62 1.11
CA GLU A 37 -6.24 3.69 0.67
C GLU A 37 -4.78 3.39 1.03
N ALA A 38 -4.54 2.82 2.20
CA ALA A 38 -3.21 2.36 2.62
C ALA A 38 -2.67 1.24 1.69
N LEU A 39 -3.54 0.32 1.25
CA LEU A 39 -3.18 -0.71 0.27
C LEU A 39 -2.79 -0.06 -1.07
N TRP A 40 -3.61 0.86 -1.57
CA TRP A 40 -3.36 1.55 -2.82
C TRP A 40 -2.02 2.31 -2.79
N LEU A 41 -1.73 3.04 -1.71
CA LEU A 41 -0.44 3.74 -1.52
C LEU A 41 0.74 2.77 -1.57
N HIS A 42 0.58 1.57 -0.99
CA HIS A 42 1.61 0.54 -1.04
C HIS A 42 1.84 0.00 -2.44
N GLU A 43 0.78 -0.25 -3.20
CA GLU A 43 0.89 -0.68 -4.59
C GLU A 43 1.60 0.39 -5.45
N GLN A 44 1.27 1.67 -5.28
CA GLN A 44 1.96 2.76 -5.96
C GLN A 44 3.45 2.83 -5.59
N MET A 45 3.78 2.66 -4.30
CA MET A 45 5.16 2.61 -3.83
C MET A 45 5.94 1.44 -4.47
N LEU A 46 5.35 0.24 -4.57
CA LEU A 46 5.96 -0.91 -5.23
C LEU A 46 6.19 -0.64 -6.72
N ILE A 47 5.21 -0.04 -7.41
CA ILE A 47 5.33 0.34 -8.83
C ILE A 47 6.48 1.33 -9.02
N SER A 48 6.58 2.35 -8.17
CA SER A 48 7.65 3.37 -8.25
C SER A 48 9.06 2.81 -8.04
N ARG A 49 9.16 1.68 -7.32
CA ARG A 49 10.42 1.00 -7.01
C ARG A 49 10.81 -0.03 -8.06
N MET A 50 9.95 -0.30 -9.04
CA MET A 50 10.33 -1.15 -10.17
C MET A 50 11.38 -0.41 -11.01
N PRO A 51 12.56 -1.00 -11.24
CA PRO A 51 13.52 -0.41 -12.16
C PRO A 51 12.89 -0.30 -13.54
N VAL A 52 12.94 0.90 -14.14
CA VAL A 52 12.57 1.08 -15.54
C VAL A 52 13.40 0.09 -16.36
N PRO A 53 12.79 -0.74 -17.24
CA PRO A 53 13.55 -1.55 -18.16
C PRO A 53 14.43 -0.60 -19.00
N MET A 54 15.73 -0.60 -18.72
CA MET A 54 16.74 0.03 -19.57
C MET A 54 16.83 -0.78 -20.86
N SER A 55 15.88 -0.55 -21.76
CA SER A 55 15.97 -0.92 -23.16
C SER A 55 15.34 0.20 -23.99
N LEU A 56 15.97 1.37 -23.93
CA LEU A 56 15.90 2.30 -25.06
C LEU A 56 16.76 1.68 -26.16
N PRO A 57 16.21 1.32 -27.34
CA PRO A 57 17.05 0.97 -28.46
C PRO A 57 17.85 2.22 -28.82
N GLU A 58 19.18 2.10 -28.81
CA GLU A 58 20.05 3.09 -29.41
C GLU A 58 19.57 3.32 -30.85
N ARG A 59 19.02 4.51 -31.11
CA ARG A 59 18.97 5.03 -32.47
C ARG A 59 20.43 5.25 -32.87
N THR A 60 21.03 4.23 -33.45
CA THR A 60 22.26 4.35 -34.20
C THR A 60 21.98 5.20 -35.46
N PRO A 61 22.92 6.08 -35.86
CA PRO A 61 22.73 7.05 -36.94
C PRO A 61 22.61 6.42 -38.33
#